data_AF-A0A0P9N2Q7-F1
#
_entry.id   AF-A0A0P9N2Q7-F1
#
_cell.length_a   1.000
_cell.length_b   1.000
_cell.length_c   1.000
_cell.angle_alpha   90.00
_cell.angle_beta   90.00
_cell.angle_gamma   90.00
#
_symmetry.space_group_name_H-M   'P 1'
#
loop_
_entity.id
_entity.type
_entity.pdbx_description
1 polymer ?
#
loop_
_entity_poly.entity_id
_entity_poly.type
_entity_poly.pdbx_seq_one_letter_code
_entity_poly.pdbx_strand_id
1 'polypeptide(L)' 'QLERLIRRGLAVLVPRQSGQREDRYMHLLGDPQDRQELLATRQQPPERGAANPVASQRIDELEARVAALEERLARLE' A
#
# COMPACT_ATOMS: atom_id res chain seq x y z
N GLN A 1 -12.60 -12.62 25.49
CA GLN A 1 -11.83 -11.71 26.38
C GLN A 1 -11.80 -10.27 25.86
N LEU A 2 -11.56 -10.06 24.56
CA LEU A 2 -11.46 -8.72 23.93
C LEU A 2 -12.73 -7.87 24.09
N GLU A 3 -13.92 -8.44 23.95
CA GLU A 3 -15.19 -7.71 24.14
C GLU A 3 -15.30 -7.01 25.50
N ARG A 4 -14.78 -7.64 26.56
CA ARG A 4 -14.75 -7.05 27.91
C ARG A 4 -13.82 -5.84 27.96
N LEU A 5 -12.72 -5.84 27.21
CA LEU A 5 -11.81 -4.69 27.12
C LEU A 5 -12.43 -3.56 26.31
N ILE A 6 -13.16 -3.87 25.24
CA ILE A 6 -13.91 -2.89 24.45
C ILE A 6 -14.98 -2.23 25.32
N ARG A 7 -15.76 -3.02 26.07
CA ARG A 7 -16.77 -2.51 26.99
C ARG A 7 -16.19 -1.58 28.07
N ARG A 8 -14.93 -1.80 28.45
CA ARG A 8 -14.19 -0.96 29.41
C ARG A 8 -13.49 0.23 28.76
N GLY A 9 -13.62 0.43 27.44
CA GLY A 9 -12.93 1.51 26.74
C GLY A 9 -11.41 1.35 26.68
N LEU A 10 -10.90 0.10 26.75
CA LEU A 10 -9.47 -0.19 26.73
C LEU A 10 -8.97 -0.77 25.40
N ALA A 11 -9.89 -1.18 24.51
CA ALA A 11 -9.58 -1.67 23.18
C ALA A 11 -10.66 -1.25 22.18
N VAL A 12 -10.31 -1.22 20.89
CA VAL A 12 -11.23 -0.94 19.79
C VAL A 12 -11.00 -1.91 18.63
N LEU A 13 -12.07 -2.25 17.91
CA LEU A 13 -11.99 -2.97 16.65
C LEU A 13 -11.43 -2.05 15.56
N VAL A 14 -10.38 -2.49 14.88
CA VAL A 14 -9.78 -1.76 13.76
C VAL A 14 -10.49 -2.16 12.47
N PRO A 15 -10.84 -1.21 11.58
CA PRO A 15 -11.43 -1.52 10.30
C PRO A 15 -10.59 -2.52 9.49
N ARG A 16 -11.26 -3.50 8.91
CA ARG A 16 -10.62 -4.52 8.07
C ARG A 16 -10.15 -3.91 6.76
N GLN A 17 -9.02 -4.39 6.26
CA GLN A 17 -8.53 -4.04 4.94
C GLN A 17 -8.60 -5.23 3.98
N SER A 18 -8.47 -4.94 2.68
CA SER A 18 -8.46 -5.95 1.62
C SER A 18 -7.40 -7.03 1.89
N GLY A 19 -7.79 -8.30 1.76
CA GLY A 19 -6.92 -9.44 2.00
C GLY A 19 -6.85 -9.91 3.46
N GLN A 20 -7.46 -9.19 4.41
CA GLN A 20 -7.53 -9.65 5.80
C GLN A 20 -8.74 -10.53 6.04
N ARG A 21 -8.48 -11.71 6.61
CA ARG A 21 -9.51 -12.70 6.92
C ARG A 21 -10.04 -12.57 8.34
N GLU A 22 -9.23 -12.01 9.24
CA GLU A 22 -9.51 -11.88 10.67
C GLU A 22 -9.69 -10.42 11.11
N ASP A 23 -10.41 -10.26 12.22
CA ASP A 23 -10.60 -8.99 12.89
C ASP A 23 -9.37 -8.61 13.71
N ARG A 24 -9.04 -7.32 13.72
CA ARG A 24 -7.89 -6.79 14.46
C ARG A 24 -8.36 -5.80 15.50
N TYR A 25 -7.69 -5.80 16.65
CA TYR A 25 -8.02 -4.91 17.76
C TYR A 25 -6.78 -4.09 18.16
N MET A 26 -7.00 -2.86 18.59
CA MET A 26 -5.96 -1.95 19.08
C MET A 26 -6.28 -1.49 20.50
N HIS A 27 -5.26 -1.36 21.34
CA HIS A 27 -5.44 -0.83 22.69
C HIS A 27 -5.72 0.68 22.68
N LEU A 28 -6.38 1.16 23.72
CA LEU A 28 -6.70 2.58 23.93
C LEU A 28 -5.82 3.24 25.00
N LEU A 29 -4.76 2.56 25.44
CA LEU A 29 -3.89 2.97 26.57
C LEU A 29 -2.82 4.03 26.24
N GLY A 30 -2.57 4.33 24.96
CA GLY A 30 -1.56 5.31 24.53
C GLY A 30 -2.19 6.64 24.09
N ASP A 31 -1.34 7.58 23.66
CA ASP A 31 -1.79 8.88 23.15
C ASP A 31 -2.80 8.70 21.99
N PRO A 32 -3.98 9.34 22.04
CA PRO A 32 -4.93 9.30 20.94
C PRO A 32 -4.39 9.85 19.62
N GLN A 33 -3.48 10.83 19.63
CA GLN A 33 -2.91 11.42 18.41
C GLN A 33 -2.01 10.43 17.68
N ASP A 34 -1.03 9.85 18.37
CA ASP A 34 -0.16 8.80 17.83
C ASP A 34 -0.97 7.65 17.22
N ARG A 35 -2.07 7.27 17.90
CA ARG A 35 -2.95 6.21 17.42
C ARG A 35 -3.69 6.59 16.14
N GLN A 36 -4.17 7.84 16.03
CA GLN A 36 -4.81 8.33 14.81
C GLN A 36 -3.84 8.36 13.64
N GLU A 37 -2.62 8.84 13.86
CA GLU A 37 -1.56 8.84 12.84
C GLU A 37 -1.23 7.42 12.37
N LEU A 38 -1.05 6.50 13.32
CA LEU A 38 -0.75 5.10 13.05
C LEU A 38 -1.90 4.36 12.34
N LEU A 39 -3.16 4.79 12.55
CA LEU A 39 -4.31 4.30 11.81
C LEU A 39 -4.37 4.90 10.39
N ALA A 40 -4.08 6.20 10.25
CA ALA A 40 -4.07 6.89 8.97
C ALA A 40 -3.00 6.30 8.03
N THR A 41 -1.78 6.10 8.52
CA THR A 41 -0.70 5.44 7.77
C THR A 41 -1.08 4.04 7.30
N ARG A 42 -1.84 3.28 8.10
CA ARG A 42 -2.31 1.96 7.69
C ARG A 42 -3.43 2.00 6.67
N GLN A 43 -4.27 3.04 6.67
CA GLN A 43 -5.34 3.17 5.67
C GLN A 43 -4.81 3.41 4.27
N GLN A 44 -3.59 3.94 4.15
CA GLN A 44 -2.90 3.96 2.88
C GLN A 44 -2.65 2.51 2.44
N PRO A 45 -3.10 2.12 1.23
CA PRO A 45 -2.77 0.83 0.69
C PRO A 45 -1.24 0.69 0.72
N PRO A 46 -0.69 -0.47 1.13
CA PRO A 46 0.75 -0.68 1.02
C PRO A 46 1.13 -0.35 -0.41
N GLU A 47 2.06 0.57 -0.60
CA GLU A 47 2.56 0.97 -1.91
C GLU A 47 3.21 -0.23 -2.60
N ARG A 48 2.40 -1.16 -3.10
CA ARG A 48 2.84 -2.17 -4.08
C ARG A 48 3.11 -1.53 -5.44
N GLY A 49 2.92 -0.21 -5.54
CA GLY A 49 3.12 0.60 -6.73
C GLY A 49 3.56 2.02 -6.40
N ALA A 50 4.34 2.24 -5.33
CA ALA A 50 5.28 3.37 -5.40
C ALA A 50 6.04 3.13 -6.69
N ALA A 51 5.88 4.00 -7.69
CA ALA A 51 6.57 3.87 -8.95
C ALA A 51 8.06 3.72 -8.63
N ASN A 52 8.56 2.47 -8.68
CA ASN A 52 9.93 2.19 -8.35
C ASN A 52 10.74 2.99 -9.37
N PRO A 53 11.56 3.98 -8.96
CA PRO A 53 12.22 4.86 -9.92
C PRO A 53 13.05 4.05 -10.93
N VAL A 54 13.57 2.90 -10.50
CA VAL A 54 14.26 1.91 -11.34
C VAL A 54 13.33 1.24 -12.35
N ALA A 55 12.07 0.98 -12.00
CA ALA A 55 11.09 0.43 -12.92
C ALA A 55 10.65 1.46 -13.98
N SER A 56 10.54 2.73 -13.59
CA SER A 56 10.19 3.82 -14.53
C SER A 56 11.32 4.03 -15.55
N GLN A 57 12.57 4.11 -15.09
CA GLN A 57 13.75 4.18 -15.96
C GLN A 57 13.85 3.00 -16.92
N ARG A 58 13.55 1.78 -16.44
CA ARG A 58 13.56 0.58 -17.28
C ARG A 58 12.45 0.61 -18.34
N ILE A 59 11.30 1.20 -18.04
CA ILE A 59 10.21 1.37 -19.02
C ILE A 59 10.65 2.34 -20.11
N ASP A 60 11.21 3.50 -19.75
CA ASP A 60 11.70 4.50 -20.72
C ASP A 60 12.77 3.92 -21.66
N GLU A 61 13.71 3.13 -21.11
CA GLU A 61 14.73 2.44 -21.91
C GLU A 61 14.14 1.42 -22.89
N LEU A 62 13.10 0.70 -22.47
CA LEU A 62 12.44 -0.29 -23.31
C LEU A 62 11.65 0.39 -24.43
N GLU A 63 10.95 1.48 -24.14
CA GLU A 63 10.23 2.26 -25.15
C GLU A 63 11.18 2.82 -26.23
N ALA A 64 12.35 3.34 -25.83
CA ALA A 64 13.36 3.80 -26.77
C ALA A 64 13.92 2.67 -27.66
N ARG A 65 14.13 1.47 -27.09
CA ARG A 65 14.58 0.30 -27.85
C ARG A 65 13.52 -0.18 -28.83
N VAL A 66 12.25 -0.16 -28.43
CA VAL A 66 11.14 -0.55 -29.31
C VAL A 66 11.05 0.39 -30.51
N ALA A 67 11.06 1.71 -30.29
CA ALA A 67 11.04 2.69 -31.38
C ALA A 67 12.20 2.48 -32.37
N ALA A 68 13.42 2.25 -31.87
CA ALA A 68 14.58 1.98 -32.72
C ALA A 68 14.47 0.66 -33.50
N LEU A 69 13.80 -0.36 -32.95
CA LEU A 69 13.55 -1.63 -33.64
C LEU A 69 12.46 -1.47 -34.70
N GLU A 70 11.39 -0.73 -34.40
CA GLU A 70 10.32 -0.41 -35.35
C GLU A 70 10.85 0.37 -36.56
N GLU A 71 11.71 1.38 -36.35
CA GLU A 71 12.37 2.11 -37.44
C GLU A 71 13.31 1.24 -38.29
N ARG A 72 13.90 0.20 -37.71
CA ARG A 72 14.73 -0.75 -38.46
C ARG A 72 13.87 -1.70 -39.29
N LEU A 73 12.76 -2.16 -38.73
CA LEU A 73 11.79 -3.00 -39.45
C LEU A 73 11.16 -2.25 -40.61
N ALA A 74 10.72 -1.01 -40.39
CA ALA A 74 10.13 -0.16 -41.44
C ALA A 74 11.08 0.19 -42.60
N ARG A 75 12.39 -0.02 -42.44
CA ARG A 75 13.38 0.14 -43.51
C ARG A 75 13.66 -1.15 -44.29
N LEU A 76 13.29 -2.29 -43.73
CA LEU A 76 13.53 -3.62 -44.28
C LEU A 76 12.29 -4.20 -44.98
N GLU A 77 11.10 -3.73 -44.60
CA GLU A 77 9.83 -3.94 -45.30
C GLU A 77 9.60 -2.87 -46.38
#